data_AF-A0A3M1HGQ8-F1
#
_entry.id   AF-A0A3M1HGQ8-F1
#
_cell.length_a   1.000
_cell.length_b   1.000
_cell.length_c   1.000
_cell.angle_alpha   90.00
_cell.angle_beta   90.00
_cell.angle_gamma   90.00
#
_symmetry.space_group_name_H-M   'P 1'
#
loop_
_entity.id
_entity.type
_entity.pdbx_description
1 polymer ?
#
loop_
_entity_poly.entity_id
_entity_poly.type
_entity_poly.pdbx_seq_one_letter_code
_entity_poly.pdbx_strand_id
1 'polypeptide(L)' 'MGEPAAALDLGTNTFRLLIARPRKGTPPWARIRAEQRLVRLGQGLKAGVPLHPEAKARALAALVAFA' A
#
# COMPACT_ATOMS: atom_id res chain seq x y z
N MET A 1 -0.71 -25.74 -4.71
CA MET A 1 -0.97 -24.32 -5.04
C MET A 1 -0.70 -23.55 -3.77
N GLY A 2 0.10 -22.49 -3.81
CA GLY A 2 0.47 -21.75 -2.59
C GLY A 2 -0.63 -20.80 -2.12
N GLU A 3 -0.53 -20.35 -0.87
CA GLU A 3 -1.45 -19.38 -0.28
C GLU A 3 -1.31 -17.99 -0.96
N PRO A 4 -2.39 -17.20 -1.05
CA PRO A 4 -2.30 -15.80 -1.45
C PRO A 4 -1.37 -15.02 -0.52
N ALA A 5 -0.55 -14.15 -1.10
CA ALA A 5 0.28 -13.19 -0.40
C ALA A 5 -0.15 -11.76 -0.77
N ALA A 6 0.06 -10.83 0.15
CA ALA A 6 -0.18 -9.41 -0.05
C ALA A 6 1.11 -8.60 0.16
N ALA A 7 1.27 -7.55 -0.65
CA ALA A 7 2.31 -6.54 -0.49
C ALA A 7 1.65 -5.16 -0.33
N LEU A 8 2.13 -4.40 0.65
CA LEU A 8 1.75 -3.00 0.89
C LEU A 8 2.97 -2.12 0.66
N ASP A 9 2.82 -1.11 -0.18
CA ASP A 9 3.82 -0.05 -0.43
C ASP A 9 3.24 1.28 0.06
N LEU A 10 3.82 1.82 1.13
CA LEU A 10 3.34 3.03 1.82
C LEU A 10 4.17 4.25 1.41
N GLY A 11 4.13 4.57 0.11
CA GLY A 11 4.87 5.69 -0.46
C GLY A 11 4.44 7.06 0.11
N THR A 12 5.33 8.05 -0.04
CA THR A 12 5.08 9.43 0.44
C THR A 12 3.88 10.10 -0.23
N ASN A 13 3.52 9.69 -1.46
CA ASN A 13 2.35 10.24 -2.17
C ASN A 13 1.19 9.24 -2.28
N THR A 14 1.49 8.00 -2.64
CA THR A 14 0.50 7.00 -3.00
C THR A 14 0.77 5.72 -2.22
N PHE A 15 -0.28 5.17 -1.61
CA PHE A 15 -0.24 3.82 -1.05
C PHE A 15 -0.71 2.82 -2.08
N ARG A 16 -0.12 1.62 -2.10
CA ARG A 16 -0.48 0.54 -3.02
C ARG A 16 -0.68 -0.77 -2.26
N LEU A 17 -1.68 -1.54 -2.68
CA LEU A 17 -1.93 -2.91 -2.28
C LEU A 17 -1.80 -3.82 -3.51
N LEU A 18 -1.07 -4.92 -3.39
CA LEU A 18 -1.06 -6.01 -4.35
C LEU A 18 -1.28 -7.33 -3.63
N ILE A 19 -2.36 -8.04 -3.97
CA ILE A 19 -2.62 -9.42 -3.54
C ILE A 19 -2.41 -10.34 -4.74
N ALA A 20 -1.62 -11.39 -4.59
CA ALA A 20 -1.34 -12.37 -5.62
C ALA A 20 -1.23 -13.78 -5.05
N ARG A 21 -1.51 -14.79 -5.87
CA ARG A 21 -1.29 -16.21 -5.54
C ARG A 21 -0.18 -16.82 -6.38
N PRO A 22 0.61 -17.75 -5.84
CA PRO A 22 1.57 -18.51 -6.65
C PRO A 22 0.88 -19.28 -7.78
N ARG A 23 1.49 -19.28 -8.96
CA ARG A 23 1.06 -20.02 -10.16
C ARG A 23 2.26 -20.79 -10.73
N LYS A 24 2.00 -21.93 -11.39
CA LYS A 24 3.03 -22.58 -12.23
C LYS A 24 3.35 -21.73 -13.46
N GLY A 25 4.61 -21.74 -13.87
CA GLY A 25 5.09 -21.03 -15.07
C GLY A 25 5.56 -19.60 -14.79
N THR A 26 5.78 -18.84 -15.86
CA THR A 26 6.28 -17.46 -15.82
C THR A 26 5.20 -16.49 -16.32
N PRO A 27 4.84 -15.44 -15.57
CA PRO A 27 5.33 -15.10 -14.23
C PRO A 27 4.82 -16.07 -13.14
N PRO A 28 5.57 -16.25 -12.04
CA PRO A 28 5.24 -17.21 -10.98
C PRO A 28 4.07 -16.77 -10.08
N TRP A 29 3.45 -15.62 -10.37
CA TRP A 29 2.37 -15.03 -9.59
C TRP A 29 1.19 -14.67 -10.48
N ALA A 30 -0.02 -15.00 -10.03
CA ALA A 30 -1.27 -14.51 -10.60
C ALA A 30 -1.86 -13.45 -9.67
N ARG A 31 -2.04 -12.23 -10.19
CA ARG A 31 -2.64 -11.10 -9.47
C ARG A 31 -4.11 -11.40 -9.13
N ILE A 32 -4.49 -11.19 -7.87
CA ILE A 32 -5.86 -11.30 -7.35
C ILE A 32 -6.51 -9.93 -7.25
N ARG A 33 -5.84 -8.99 -6.56
CA ARG A 33 -6.33 -7.63 -6.31
C ARG A 33 -5.16 -6.66 -6.40
N ALA A 34 -5.39 -5.49 -7.00
CA ALA A 34 -4.44 -4.39 -6.92
C ALA A 34 -5.19 -3.08 -6.75
N GLU A 35 -4.74 -2.29 -5.79
CA GLU A 35 -5.32 -0.98 -5.50
C GLU A 35 -4.24 0.05 -5.27
N GLN A 36 -4.61 1.31 -5.52
CA GLN A 36 -3.78 2.46 -5.19
C GLN A 36 -4.65 3.58 -4.65
N ARG A 37 -4.14 4.31 -3.66
CA ARG A 37 -4.83 5.45 -3.05
C ARG A 37 -3.86 6.61 -2.90
N LEU A 38 -4.27 7.78 -3.37
CA LEU A 38 -3.53 9.02 -3.15
C LEU A 38 -3.70 9.43 -1.68
N VAL A 39 -2.62 9.41 -0.91
CA VAL A 39 -2.62 9.71 0.54
C VAL A 39 -1.91 11.03 0.83
N ARG A 40 -0.87 11.37 0.05
CA ARG A 40 0.01 12.52 0.30
C ARG A 40 0.56 12.50 1.73
N LEU A 41 1.10 11.36 2.17
CA LEU A 41 1.68 11.19 3.49
C LEU A 41 2.84 12.14 3.75
N GLY A 42 3.66 12.40 2.74
CA GLY A 42 4.81 13.30 2.80
C GLY A 42 4.46 14.79 2.67
N GLN A 43 3.18 15.15 2.63
CA GLN A 43 2.79 16.56 2.56
C GLN A 43 3.29 17.32 3.80
N GLY A 44 4.14 18.31 3.59
CA GLY A 44 4.74 19.09 4.66
C GLY A 44 5.83 18.34 5.46
N LEU A 45 6.27 17.16 4.99
CA LEU A 45 7.34 16.41 5.64
C LEU A 45 8.67 17.19 5.56
N LYS A 46 9.34 17.28 6.70
CA LYS A 46 10.66 17.89 6.85
C LYS A 46 11.53 16.97 7.71
N ALA A 47 12.85 17.03 7.51
CA ALA A 47 13.78 16.28 8.33
C ALA A 47 13.61 16.64 9.81
N GLY A 48 13.58 15.63 10.68
CA GLY A 48 13.42 15.80 12.13
C GLY A 48 12.02 16.19 12.60
N VAL A 49 11.05 16.38 11.70
CA VAL A 49 9.67 16.73 12.06
C VAL A 49 8.77 15.50 11.89
N PRO A 50 7.92 15.17 12.88
CA PRO A 50 6.94 14.09 12.75
C PRO A 50 5.96 14.32 11.59
N LEU A 51 5.37 13.24 11.08
CA LEU A 51 4.30 13.33 10.10
C LEU A 51 3.12 14.15 10.62
N HIS A 52 2.60 15.02 9.75
CA HIS A 52 1.45 15.86 10.07
C HIS A 52 0.26 15.00 10.53
N PRO A 53 -0.48 15.37 11.59
CA PRO A 53 -1.62 14.60 12.09
C PRO A 53 -2.65 14.26 11.00
N GLU A 54 -2.97 15.21 10.13
CA GLU A 54 -3.88 15.01 9.00
C GLU A 54 -3.34 13.99 7.99
N ALA A 55 -2.04 13.99 7.73
CA ALA A 55 -1.41 13.02 6.82
C ALA A 55 -1.49 11.61 7.40
N LYS A 56 -1.30 11.45 8.72
CA LYS A 56 -1.51 10.19 9.44
C LYS A 56 -2.98 9.75 9.38
N ALA A 57 -3.93 10.66 9.58
CA ALA A 57 -5.36 10.34 9.51
C ALA A 57 -5.76 9.80 8.13
N ARG A 58 -5.30 10.44 7.04
CA ARG A 58 -5.52 9.94 5.67
C ARG A 58 -4.85 8.59 5.44
N ALA A 59 -3.64 8.39 5.97
CA ALA A 59 -2.94 7.11 5.85
C ALA A 59 -3.70 5.97 6.55
N LEU A 60 -4.18 6.20 7.78
CA LEU A 60 -4.98 5.21 8.50
C LEU A 60 -6.29 4.90 7.77
N ALA A 61 -7.00 5.91 7.27
CA ALA A 61 -8.20 5.71 6.47
C ALA A 61 -7.93 4.90 5.19
N ALA A 62 -6.79 5.11 4.53
CA ALA A 62 -6.39 4.34 3.36
C ALA A 62 -6.09 2.87 3.72
N LEU A 63 -5.44 2.61 4.86
CA LEU A 63 -5.17 1.25 5.34
C LEU A 63 -6.45 0.50 5.70
N VAL A 64 -7.40 1.15 6.38
CA VAL A 64 -8.72 0.57 6.68
C VAL A 64 -9.46 0.23 5.39
N ALA A 65 -9.36 1.06 4.35
CA ALA A 65 -10.01 0.80 3.09
C ALA A 65 -9.36 -0.31 2.23
N PHE A 66 -8.17 -0.78 2.60
CA PHE A 66 -7.50 -1.94 2.00
C PHE A 66 -7.84 -3.26 2.70
N ALA A 67 -8.18 -3.21 4.00
CA ALA A 67 -8.65 -4.34 4.78
C ALA A 67 -9.96 -4.90 4.19
#